data_AF-A0A1I0P7J8-F1
#
_entry.id   AF-A0A1I0P7J8-F1
#
_cell.length_a   1.000
_cell.length_b   1.000
_cell.length_c   1.000
_cell.angle_alpha   90.00
_cell.angle_beta   90.00
_cell.angle_gamma   90.00
#
_symmetry.space_group_name_H-M   'P 1'
#
loop_
_entity.id
_entity.type
_entity.pdbx_description
1 polymer ?
#
loop_
_entity_poly.entity_id
_entity_poly.type
_entity_poly.pdbx_seq_one_letter_code
_entity_poly.pdbx_strand_id
1 'polypeptide(L)'
;MTKHSLLRNTLCMAICLLATLSTSAKHNHFKVSVYVRANEVQKMKDTQWLETSWATISNQLDVDKIFLETHRDLLLVDDATIEKAKQFFLKQGIEVAGGITYTINESNDFETFCYSDPEHRKMVQKIAETTARHFDEFLLDDFFFTSCKSPVEVAAKGKKTWTEYRLQLMNNAARNLVLGPAKAVNPKVKVIIKYPNWYDHFQGLGFNLEDGPRLFDGIWTGTETRDPASAQHLQNYLSYNIIRYFENLRPGYNGGGWVDAGGIQMSMDRYAEQLHLTAIAKARDVMLFAYNQLLDVPLNDSFRASWQGTDTSWDYDEMRAPFKKGNKTITPTTMARIADITLRKADNLVGKLGNPIGIKSYKPFHALGEDFLQNYLGMIGLPMDMYPAFANDQKIILLTEQAAGDPDIMEKIKGQLTSGRDVIITSGLLKAIPEKIAEVCELRCSDLKALVSDFGRYGKSSRDILIPQVRYQTNDSWEVVSAGRPLTGGVSGFPILHKAKYTDGYLYVLTIPDDMGNLYDYPAPALTEIRRTMSQDLDFYLEGPAKVSLFLYDNHTLIVENFNDDPIDIKLACEPERFKRLANLEDGTSIQGKQEDYWVGWNKKRATKFAVSLKPHSYMAFSYE
;
A
#
# COMPACT_ATOMS: atom_id res chain seq x y z
N MET A 1 24.46 57.87 43.74
CA MET A 1 25.32 58.71 42.89
C MET A 1 26.09 57.78 41.99
N THR A 2 26.10 57.78 40.66
CA THR A 2 25.54 58.66 39.60
C THR A 2 25.76 57.87 38.29
N LYS A 3 24.72 57.65 37.49
CA LYS A 3 24.53 58.18 36.11
C LYS A 3 25.74 58.08 35.16
N HIS A 4 25.57 57.30 34.09
CA HIS A 4 25.94 57.49 32.66
C HIS A 4 25.99 56.07 32.03
N SER A 5 25.30 55.68 30.95
CA SER A 5 24.70 56.40 29.83
C SER A 5 23.57 55.54 29.22
N LEU A 6 22.35 56.08 29.23
CA LEU A 6 21.23 55.67 28.38
C LEU A 6 21.35 56.47 27.06
N LEU A 7 20.87 55.93 25.94
CA LEU A 7 20.86 56.45 24.55
C LEU A 7 21.88 55.84 23.58
N ARG A 8 21.56 54.64 23.10
CA ARG A 8 21.65 54.29 21.67
C ARG A 8 20.94 52.96 21.46
N ASN A 9 19.82 52.99 20.74
CA ASN A 9 19.28 51.93 19.87
C ASN A 9 17.76 52.10 19.78
N THR A 10 17.34 53.09 19.01
CA THR A 10 15.98 53.19 18.50
C THR A 10 16.09 53.57 17.03
N LEU A 11 16.37 52.58 16.17
CA LEU A 11 16.11 52.69 14.75
C LEU A 11 16.08 51.29 14.11
N CYS A 12 15.02 51.04 13.33
CA CYS A 12 14.83 49.93 12.40
C CYS A 12 14.48 48.55 12.98
N MET A 13 13.35 48.44 13.66
CA MET A 13 12.55 47.20 13.66
C MET A 13 11.37 47.41 12.70
N ALA A 14 11.64 47.29 11.40
CA ALA A 14 10.63 47.34 10.36
C ALA A 14 10.99 46.32 9.26
N ILE A 15 10.09 45.33 9.12
CA ILE A 15 9.83 44.55 7.91
C ILE A 15 10.88 43.47 7.57
N CYS A 16 10.56 42.24 7.97
CA CYS A 16 10.57 41.08 7.08
C CYS A 16 9.64 40.00 7.68
N LEU A 17 8.35 40.34 7.83
CA LEU A 17 7.31 39.31 7.79
C LEU A 17 7.28 38.83 6.33
N LEU A 18 8.08 37.81 6.03
CA LEU A 18 7.78 36.91 4.93
C LEU A 18 6.48 36.20 5.34
N ALA A 19 5.35 36.80 5.00
CA ALA A 19 4.11 36.08 4.88
C ALA A 19 4.32 35.08 3.74
N THR A 20 4.85 33.90 4.07
CA THR A 20 4.46 32.71 3.32
C THR A 20 2.94 32.71 3.39
N LEU A 21 2.29 32.99 2.27
CA LEU A 21 0.90 32.63 2.08
C LEU A 21 0.85 31.11 2.29
N SER A 22 0.70 30.67 3.53
CA SER A 22 0.25 29.32 3.83
C SER A 22 -1.18 29.31 3.33
N THR A 23 -1.37 28.88 2.08
CA THR A 23 -2.68 28.46 1.62
C THR A 23 -3.13 27.40 2.62
N SER A 24 -4.22 27.69 3.33
CA SER A 24 -4.82 26.69 4.23
C SER A 24 -5.09 25.46 3.38
N ALA A 25 -4.56 24.31 3.79
CA ALA A 25 -4.85 23.04 3.15
C ALA A 25 -6.37 22.86 3.05
N LYS A 26 -6.83 22.32 1.93
CA LYS A 26 -8.25 22.08 1.62
C LYS A 26 -8.80 20.87 2.37
N HIS A 27 -7.91 19.96 2.74
CA HIS A 27 -8.13 18.79 3.57
C HIS A 27 -7.32 18.95 4.87
N ASN A 28 -7.81 18.39 5.97
CA ASN A 28 -7.25 18.67 7.30
C ASN A 28 -6.12 17.70 7.69
N HIS A 29 -6.13 16.46 7.17
CA HIS A 29 -5.27 15.38 7.65
C HIS A 29 -4.29 14.85 6.60
N PHE A 30 -4.49 15.16 5.33
CA PHE A 30 -3.56 14.91 4.23
C PHE A 30 -3.73 15.98 3.14
N LYS A 31 -2.79 16.06 2.20
CA LYS A 31 -2.92 16.90 0.99
C LYS A 31 -3.51 16.12 -0.18
N VAL A 32 -4.12 16.82 -1.12
CA VAL A 32 -4.48 16.25 -2.42
C VAL A 32 -3.64 16.86 -3.53
N SER A 33 -2.83 16.03 -4.16
CA SER A 33 -1.96 16.41 -5.28
C SER A 33 -2.51 15.95 -6.62
N VAL A 34 -2.21 16.69 -7.70
CA VAL A 34 -2.45 16.24 -9.08
C VAL A 34 -1.14 16.19 -9.84
N TYR A 35 -0.88 15.09 -10.55
CA TYR A 35 0.27 14.97 -11.43
C TYR A 35 -0.11 15.29 -12.88
N VAL A 36 0.66 16.17 -13.52
CA VAL A 36 0.45 16.61 -14.89
C VAL A 36 1.59 16.08 -15.75
N ARG A 37 1.28 15.19 -16.70
CA ARG A 37 2.27 14.64 -17.62
C ARG A 37 2.83 15.71 -18.56
N ALA A 38 4.04 15.49 -19.10
CA ALA A 38 4.75 16.44 -19.94
C ALA A 38 3.94 16.85 -21.18
N ASN A 39 3.16 15.93 -21.76
CA ASN A 39 2.28 16.22 -22.89
C ASN A 39 1.19 17.24 -22.54
N GLU A 40 0.63 17.16 -21.32
CA GLU A 40 -0.36 18.11 -20.83
C GLU A 40 0.30 19.44 -20.44
N VAL A 41 1.47 19.41 -19.79
CA VAL A 41 2.25 20.63 -19.50
C VAL A 41 2.59 21.37 -20.81
N GLN A 42 2.97 20.66 -21.87
CA GLN A 42 3.26 21.26 -23.18
C GLN A 42 2.05 21.98 -23.79
N LYS A 43 0.82 21.51 -23.53
CA LYS A 43 -0.43 22.16 -23.97
C LYS A 43 -0.72 23.45 -23.19
N MET A 44 -0.17 23.62 -21.97
CA MET A 44 -0.37 24.79 -21.11
C MET A 44 0.22 26.10 -21.67
N LYS A 45 0.97 26.04 -22.78
CA LYS A 45 1.32 27.23 -23.56
C LYS A 45 0.07 27.93 -24.12
N ASP A 46 -1.03 27.22 -24.32
CA ASP A 46 -2.34 27.79 -24.62
C ASP A 46 -3.06 28.19 -23.32
N THR A 47 -3.24 29.50 -23.11
CA THR A 47 -3.91 30.03 -21.92
C THR A 47 -5.37 29.59 -21.84
N GLN A 48 -6.08 29.56 -22.97
CA GLN A 48 -7.50 29.23 -23.00
C GLN A 48 -7.71 27.77 -22.64
N TRP A 49 -6.87 26.88 -23.17
CA TRP A 49 -6.90 25.47 -22.80
C TRP A 49 -6.56 25.25 -21.32
N LEU A 50 -5.51 25.91 -20.80
CA LEU A 50 -5.12 25.82 -19.40
C LEU A 50 -6.24 26.28 -18.46
N GLU A 51 -6.83 27.46 -18.71
CA GLU A 51 -7.93 27.99 -17.91
C GLU A 51 -9.17 27.10 -17.94
N THR A 52 -9.56 26.63 -19.13
CA THR A 52 -10.77 25.83 -19.30
C THR A 52 -10.62 24.43 -18.72
N SER A 53 -9.49 23.75 -18.98
CA SER A 53 -9.22 22.42 -18.43
C SER A 53 -9.09 22.45 -16.91
N TRP A 54 -8.42 23.48 -16.37
CA TRP A 54 -8.32 23.65 -14.92
C TRP A 54 -9.67 23.94 -14.30
N ALA A 55 -10.52 24.76 -14.93
CA ALA A 55 -11.87 25.01 -14.45
C ALA A 55 -12.70 23.71 -14.40
N THR A 56 -12.59 22.82 -15.39
CA THR A 56 -13.27 21.52 -15.38
C THR A 56 -12.91 20.70 -14.14
N ILE A 57 -11.62 20.63 -13.79
CA ILE A 57 -11.13 19.87 -12.63
C ILE A 57 -11.47 20.61 -11.33
N SER A 58 -11.04 21.86 -11.18
CA SER A 58 -11.13 22.64 -9.93
C SER A 58 -12.56 23.02 -9.52
N ASN A 59 -13.54 22.99 -10.45
CA ASN A 59 -14.95 23.13 -10.08
C ASN A 59 -15.48 21.89 -9.35
N GLN A 60 -14.86 20.73 -9.51
CA GLN A 60 -15.32 19.45 -8.96
C GLN A 60 -14.43 18.93 -7.82
N LEU A 61 -13.13 19.25 -7.86
CA LEU A 61 -12.10 18.76 -6.95
C LEU A 61 -11.31 19.92 -6.34
N ASP A 62 -11.15 19.88 -5.03
CA ASP A 62 -10.18 20.76 -4.36
C ASP A 62 -8.79 20.11 -4.36
N VAL A 63 -7.81 20.85 -4.85
CA VAL A 63 -6.42 20.41 -5.01
C VAL A 63 -5.53 21.33 -4.19
N ASP A 64 -4.57 20.76 -3.47
CA ASP A 64 -3.60 21.49 -2.65
C ASP A 64 -2.31 21.76 -3.43
N LYS A 65 -1.91 20.79 -4.26
CA LYS A 65 -0.61 20.80 -4.94
C LYS A 65 -0.68 20.21 -6.34
N ILE A 66 0.19 20.71 -7.22
CA ILE A 66 0.33 20.20 -8.59
C ILE A 66 1.79 19.90 -8.92
N PHE A 67 2.02 18.76 -9.56
CA PHE A 67 3.32 18.35 -10.08
C PHE A 67 3.31 18.57 -11.60
N LEU A 68 4.20 19.42 -12.09
CA LEU A 68 4.35 19.71 -13.51
C LEU A 68 5.53 18.92 -14.06
N GLU A 69 5.23 17.86 -14.81
CA GLU A 69 6.26 17.04 -15.43
C GLU A 69 6.99 17.79 -16.54
N THR A 70 8.33 17.76 -16.49
CA THR A 70 9.18 18.43 -17.47
C THR A 70 9.59 17.50 -18.61
N HIS A 71 9.54 16.19 -18.40
CA HIS A 71 9.98 15.19 -19.36
C HIS A 71 9.18 13.89 -19.33
N ARG A 72 8.85 13.37 -20.53
CA ARG A 72 8.31 12.03 -20.82
C ARG A 72 8.50 11.71 -22.31
N ASP A 73 8.88 10.48 -22.65
CA ASP A 73 9.00 10.01 -24.05
C ASP A 73 9.84 10.94 -24.94
N LEU A 74 11.02 11.33 -24.46
CA LEU A 74 11.95 12.30 -25.09
C LEU A 74 11.39 13.72 -25.30
N LEU A 75 10.12 13.98 -25.00
CA LEU A 75 9.58 15.34 -24.93
C LEU A 75 10.16 16.00 -23.68
N LEU A 76 11.00 17.02 -23.88
CA LEU A 76 11.43 17.95 -22.84
C LEU A 76 10.68 19.28 -23.06
N VAL A 77 9.82 19.66 -22.10
CA VAL A 77 9.01 20.88 -22.20
C VAL A 77 9.91 22.12 -22.10
N ASP A 78 9.62 23.14 -22.90
CA ASP A 78 10.42 24.38 -22.93
C ASP A 78 10.25 25.24 -21.66
N ASP A 79 11.32 25.92 -21.25
CA ASP A 79 11.39 26.77 -20.05
C ASP A 79 10.22 27.78 -19.95
N ALA A 80 9.82 28.38 -21.08
CA ALA A 80 8.76 29.39 -21.10
C ALA A 80 7.38 28.79 -20.81
N THR A 81 7.10 27.60 -21.34
CA THR A 81 5.87 26.86 -21.05
C THR A 81 5.82 26.41 -19.58
N ILE A 82 6.94 25.90 -19.03
CA ILE A 82 7.04 25.48 -17.62
C ILE A 82 6.76 26.67 -16.70
N GLU A 83 7.44 27.80 -16.91
CA GLU A 83 7.24 28.99 -16.07
C GLU A 83 5.82 29.55 -16.19
N LYS A 84 5.23 29.54 -17.39
CA LYS A 84 3.84 29.95 -17.58
C LYS A 84 2.87 29.08 -16.77
N ALA A 85 2.99 27.76 -16.86
CA ALA A 85 2.15 26.82 -16.11
C ALA A 85 2.34 26.99 -14.60
N LYS A 86 3.58 27.06 -14.13
CA LYS A 86 3.93 27.29 -12.73
C LYS A 86 3.30 28.57 -12.19
N GLN A 87 3.45 29.69 -12.90
CA GLN A 87 2.87 30.98 -12.49
C GLN A 87 1.34 30.96 -12.49
N PHE A 88 0.70 30.22 -13.41
CA PHE A 88 -0.75 30.06 -13.41
C PHE A 88 -1.24 29.39 -12.11
N PHE A 89 -0.67 28.25 -11.73
CA PHE A 89 -1.12 27.51 -10.54
C PHE A 89 -0.78 28.25 -9.24
N LEU A 90 0.39 28.90 -9.16
CA LEU A 90 0.73 29.75 -8.00
C LEU A 90 -0.28 30.89 -7.81
N LYS A 91 -0.77 31.52 -8.89
CA LYS A 91 -1.82 32.55 -8.80
C LYS A 91 -3.16 32.02 -8.29
N GLN A 92 -3.43 30.73 -8.45
CA GLN A 92 -4.61 30.06 -7.89
C GLN A 92 -4.41 29.60 -6.44
N GLY A 93 -3.24 29.86 -5.84
CA GLY A 93 -2.91 29.42 -4.49
C GLY A 93 -2.58 27.93 -4.38
N ILE A 94 -2.17 27.29 -5.47
CA ILE A 94 -1.78 25.88 -5.51
C ILE A 94 -0.27 25.77 -5.31
N GLU A 95 0.18 24.85 -4.46
CA GLU A 95 1.61 24.52 -4.34
C GLU A 95 2.09 23.87 -5.64
N VAL A 96 3.30 24.21 -6.11
CA VAL A 96 3.81 23.68 -7.39
C VAL A 96 5.16 23.00 -7.19
N ALA A 97 5.29 21.78 -7.70
CA ALA A 97 6.53 21.02 -7.76
C ALA A 97 6.76 20.48 -9.19
N GLY A 98 7.98 20.00 -9.47
CA GLY A 98 8.32 19.37 -10.75
C GLY A 98 8.07 17.87 -10.75
N GLY A 99 7.88 17.30 -11.93
CA GLY A 99 7.86 15.84 -12.15
C GLY A 99 8.84 15.43 -13.25
N ILE A 100 9.32 14.20 -13.21
CA ILE A 100 10.16 13.61 -14.28
C ILE A 100 9.73 12.16 -14.50
N THR A 101 9.44 11.80 -15.76
CA THR A 101 9.38 10.40 -16.20
C THR A 101 10.56 10.09 -17.11
N TYR A 102 11.39 9.13 -16.71
CA TYR A 102 12.62 8.75 -17.43
C TYR A 102 12.38 7.68 -18.51
N THR A 103 11.44 7.96 -19.42
CA THR A 103 11.15 7.10 -20.58
C THR A 103 11.78 7.61 -21.87
N ILE A 104 12.14 6.68 -22.74
CA ILE A 104 12.48 6.94 -24.13
C ILE A 104 11.21 6.84 -24.98
N ASN A 105 10.44 5.76 -24.80
CA ASN A 105 9.21 5.51 -25.54
C ASN A 105 8.32 4.50 -24.80
N GLU A 106 7.29 4.99 -24.11
CA GLU A 106 6.33 4.13 -23.41
C GLU A 106 5.59 3.17 -24.35
N SER A 107 5.36 3.56 -25.60
CA SER A 107 4.68 2.71 -26.60
C SER A 107 5.57 1.56 -27.11
N ASN A 108 6.87 1.58 -26.81
CA ASN A 108 7.81 0.51 -27.11
C ASN A 108 8.08 -0.33 -25.86
N ASP A 109 7.04 -1.01 -25.38
CA ASP A 109 7.09 -1.86 -24.17
C ASP A 109 7.76 -1.16 -22.98
N PHE A 110 7.37 0.10 -22.72
CA PHE A 110 7.91 0.88 -21.61
C PHE A 110 9.43 1.10 -21.68
N GLU A 111 9.95 1.48 -22.86
CA GLU A 111 11.38 1.69 -23.07
C GLU A 111 11.95 2.78 -22.16
N THR A 112 12.93 2.39 -21.33
CA THR A 112 13.64 3.24 -20.36
C THR A 112 15.03 3.62 -20.83
N PHE A 113 15.62 4.65 -20.22
CA PHE A 113 17.02 4.98 -20.46
C PHE A 113 17.98 3.83 -20.09
N CYS A 114 19.06 3.72 -20.87
CA CYS A 114 20.18 2.84 -20.57
C CYS A 114 21.20 3.62 -19.75
N TYR A 115 21.33 3.29 -18.45
CA TYR A 115 22.26 4.00 -17.57
C TYR A 115 23.72 3.59 -17.78
N SER A 116 23.99 2.68 -18.72
CA SER A 116 25.33 2.30 -19.17
C SER A 116 25.76 3.05 -20.44
N ASP A 117 24.79 3.59 -21.20
CA ASP A 117 25.04 4.31 -22.44
C ASP A 117 25.43 5.77 -22.15
N PRO A 118 26.59 6.27 -22.63
CA PRO A 118 27.03 7.63 -22.35
C PRO A 118 26.08 8.73 -22.82
N GLU A 119 25.39 8.57 -23.95
CA GLU A 119 24.47 9.58 -24.48
C GLU A 119 23.16 9.60 -23.68
N HIS A 120 22.64 8.43 -23.33
CA HIS A 120 21.48 8.34 -22.44
C HIS A 120 21.77 8.95 -21.07
N ARG A 121 22.96 8.69 -20.49
CA ARG A 121 23.37 9.30 -19.22
C ARG A 121 23.42 10.83 -19.28
N LYS A 122 23.91 11.42 -20.39
CA LYS A 122 23.90 12.88 -20.61
C LYS A 122 22.47 13.42 -20.66
N MET A 123 21.56 12.72 -21.33
CA MET A 123 20.15 13.11 -21.41
C MET A 123 19.48 13.06 -20.02
N VAL A 124 19.68 11.99 -19.26
CA VAL A 124 19.18 11.85 -17.88
C VAL A 124 19.63 13.03 -17.00
N GLN A 125 20.92 13.38 -17.08
CA GLN A 125 21.49 14.52 -16.35
C GLN A 125 20.85 15.84 -16.79
N LYS A 126 20.76 16.08 -18.10
CA LYS A 126 20.15 17.29 -18.65
C LYS A 126 18.69 17.48 -18.17
N ILE A 127 17.92 16.40 -18.11
CA ILE A 127 16.53 16.43 -17.62
C ILE A 127 16.48 16.83 -16.14
N ALA A 128 17.35 16.24 -15.30
CA ALA A 128 17.42 16.57 -13.87
C ALA A 128 17.81 18.04 -13.65
N GLU A 129 18.85 18.52 -14.36
CA GLU A 129 19.32 19.91 -14.30
C GLU A 129 18.25 20.90 -14.76
N THR A 130 17.54 20.60 -15.84
CA THR A 130 16.45 21.44 -16.37
C THR A 130 15.33 21.54 -15.34
N THR A 131 14.91 20.42 -14.75
CA THR A 131 13.83 20.40 -13.75
C THR A 131 14.23 21.16 -12.47
N ALA A 132 15.45 20.92 -11.96
CA ALA A 132 15.95 21.57 -10.76
C ALA A 132 16.08 23.11 -10.89
N ARG A 133 16.29 23.62 -12.11
CA ARG A 133 16.31 25.05 -12.39
C ARG A 133 14.97 25.71 -12.12
N HIS A 134 13.87 25.00 -12.38
CA HIS A 134 12.51 25.52 -12.28
C HIS A 134 11.83 25.24 -10.94
N PHE A 135 12.24 24.21 -10.19
CA PHE A 135 11.55 23.80 -8.98
C PHE A 135 12.50 23.57 -7.80
N ASP A 136 12.04 23.94 -6.59
CA ASP A 136 12.70 23.62 -5.32
C ASP A 136 12.35 22.21 -4.82
N GLU A 137 11.45 21.51 -5.51
CA GLU A 137 11.13 20.11 -5.27
C GLU A 137 10.71 19.46 -6.59
N PHE A 138 11.21 18.26 -6.89
CA PHE A 138 10.65 17.43 -7.94
C PHE A 138 10.61 15.95 -7.57
N LEU A 139 9.65 15.26 -8.15
CA LEU A 139 9.42 13.83 -7.98
C LEU A 139 9.85 13.08 -9.26
N LEU A 140 10.60 11.99 -9.06
CA LEU A 140 10.88 11.00 -10.09
C LEU A 140 9.73 9.99 -10.12
N ASP A 141 9.08 9.88 -11.27
CA ASP A 141 8.09 8.85 -11.55
C ASP A 141 8.72 7.45 -11.45
N ASP A 142 7.89 6.41 -11.42
CA ASP A 142 8.32 5.02 -11.21
C ASP A 142 9.16 4.44 -12.36
N PHE A 143 9.44 5.21 -13.41
CA PHE A 143 10.35 4.91 -14.50
C PHE A 143 11.83 5.18 -14.23
N PHE A 144 12.21 5.56 -13.00
CA PHE A 144 13.61 5.60 -12.58
C PHE A 144 14.17 4.20 -12.26
N PHE A 145 14.09 3.31 -13.23
CA PHE A 145 14.66 1.96 -13.24
C PHE A 145 15.29 1.67 -14.60
N THR A 146 15.88 0.49 -14.78
CA THR A 146 16.29 0.05 -16.12
C THR A 146 16.01 -1.41 -16.38
N SER A 147 15.38 -1.67 -17.52
CA SER A 147 15.18 -3.01 -18.09
C SER A 147 16.16 -3.28 -19.24
N CYS A 148 17.02 -2.30 -19.59
CA CYS A 148 17.88 -2.37 -20.75
C CYS A 148 18.84 -3.58 -20.68
N LYS A 149 19.14 -4.10 -21.88
CA LYS A 149 20.06 -5.22 -22.14
C LYS A 149 20.82 -4.99 -23.46
N SER A 150 21.13 -3.72 -23.74
CA SER A 150 21.91 -3.33 -24.93
C SER A 150 23.32 -3.96 -24.89
N PRO A 151 24.05 -4.05 -26.02
CA PRO A 151 25.42 -4.58 -26.04
C PRO A 151 26.35 -3.86 -25.04
N VAL A 152 26.21 -2.54 -24.89
CA VAL A 152 27.01 -1.73 -23.95
C VAL A 152 26.71 -2.14 -22.50
N GLU A 153 25.44 -2.34 -22.16
CA GLU A 153 25.05 -2.75 -20.81
C GLU A 153 25.42 -4.20 -20.50
N VAL A 154 25.26 -5.11 -21.47
CA VAL A 154 25.68 -6.50 -21.32
C VAL A 154 27.20 -6.58 -21.07
N ALA A 155 27.98 -5.76 -21.78
CA ALA A 155 29.41 -5.63 -21.54
C ALA A 155 29.71 -5.04 -20.15
N ALA A 156 28.99 -3.99 -19.74
CA ALA A 156 29.17 -3.33 -18.44
C ALA A 156 28.78 -4.22 -17.24
N LYS A 157 27.72 -5.03 -17.36
CA LYS A 157 27.33 -6.03 -16.36
C LYS A 157 28.46 -7.01 -16.06
N GLY A 158 29.18 -7.44 -17.09
CA GLY A 158 30.22 -8.45 -17.00
C GLY A 158 29.72 -9.73 -16.33
N LYS A 159 30.43 -10.19 -15.30
CA LYS A 159 30.14 -11.45 -14.58
C LYS A 159 29.08 -11.33 -13.47
N LYS A 160 28.61 -10.12 -13.14
CA LYS A 160 27.60 -9.91 -12.10
C LYS A 160 26.26 -10.51 -12.50
N THR A 161 25.42 -10.84 -11.52
CA THR A 161 23.99 -11.04 -11.78
C THR A 161 23.35 -9.72 -12.22
N TRP A 162 22.17 -9.79 -12.84
CA TRP A 162 21.43 -8.58 -13.22
C TRP A 162 21.08 -7.72 -12.01
N THR A 163 20.63 -8.34 -10.91
CA THR A 163 20.29 -7.67 -9.67
C THR A 163 21.49 -6.92 -9.08
N GLU A 164 22.62 -7.59 -8.84
CA GLU A 164 23.82 -6.95 -8.28
C GLU A 164 24.29 -5.77 -9.14
N TYR A 165 24.27 -5.95 -10.47
CA TYR A 165 24.66 -4.91 -11.41
C TYR A 165 23.71 -3.71 -11.37
N ARG A 166 22.40 -3.94 -11.49
CA ARG A 166 21.39 -2.87 -11.56
C ARG A 166 21.29 -2.09 -10.26
N LEU A 167 21.38 -2.74 -9.10
CA LEU A 167 21.42 -2.06 -7.80
C LEU A 167 22.61 -1.09 -7.71
N GLN A 168 23.81 -1.53 -8.14
CA GLN A 168 25.01 -0.68 -8.17
C GLN A 168 24.88 0.46 -9.19
N LEU A 169 24.40 0.15 -10.40
CA LEU A 169 24.23 1.09 -11.49
C LEU A 169 23.25 2.21 -11.13
N MET A 170 22.07 1.85 -10.61
CA MET A 170 21.02 2.82 -10.31
C MET A 170 21.35 3.67 -9.08
N ASN A 171 22.04 3.12 -8.07
CA ASN A 171 22.60 3.94 -6.99
C ASN A 171 23.62 4.96 -7.52
N ASN A 172 24.48 4.58 -8.47
CA ASN A 172 25.42 5.49 -9.11
C ASN A 172 24.69 6.57 -9.92
N ALA A 173 23.69 6.17 -10.71
CA ALA A 173 22.87 7.09 -11.49
C ALA A 173 22.13 8.09 -10.61
N ALA A 174 21.52 7.64 -9.51
CA ALA A 174 20.84 8.50 -8.54
C ALA A 174 21.78 9.59 -8.02
N ARG A 175 22.99 9.22 -7.59
CA ARG A 175 23.97 10.18 -7.05
C ARG A 175 24.51 11.14 -8.11
N ASN A 176 24.94 10.59 -9.24
CA ASN A 176 25.81 11.31 -10.17
C ASN A 176 25.11 11.88 -11.40
N LEU A 177 23.91 11.40 -11.73
CA LEU A 177 23.12 11.91 -12.85
C LEU A 177 21.91 12.71 -12.38
N VAL A 178 21.38 12.44 -11.19
CA VAL A 178 20.18 13.13 -10.69
C VAL A 178 20.51 14.06 -9.52
N LEU A 179 20.83 13.52 -8.34
CA LEU A 179 20.96 14.28 -7.09
C LEU A 179 22.07 15.33 -7.16
N GLY A 180 23.29 14.92 -7.55
CA GLY A 180 24.44 15.82 -7.66
C GLY A 180 24.21 16.96 -8.66
N PRO A 181 23.88 16.65 -9.92
CA PRO A 181 23.59 17.67 -10.93
C PRO A 181 22.42 18.59 -10.57
N ALA A 182 21.31 18.05 -10.05
CA ALA A 182 20.18 18.85 -9.59
C ALA A 182 20.59 19.83 -8.48
N LYS A 183 21.33 19.37 -7.46
CA LYS A 183 21.80 20.21 -6.35
C LYS A 183 22.87 21.23 -6.78
N ALA A 184 23.62 20.95 -7.84
CA ALA A 184 24.56 21.91 -8.43
C ALA A 184 23.84 23.08 -9.10
N VAL A 185 22.70 22.82 -9.76
CA VAL A 185 21.86 23.86 -10.37
C VAL A 185 21.04 24.61 -9.32
N ASN A 186 20.43 23.90 -8.38
CA ASN A 186 19.64 24.46 -7.29
C ASN A 186 19.99 23.79 -5.96
N PRO A 187 20.83 24.41 -5.10
CA PRO A 187 21.23 23.83 -3.82
C PRO A 187 20.08 23.59 -2.83
N LYS A 188 18.89 24.15 -3.06
CA LYS A 188 17.71 23.99 -2.20
C LYS A 188 16.79 22.85 -2.67
N VAL A 189 17.04 22.28 -3.84
CA VAL A 189 16.12 21.31 -4.44
C VAL A 189 16.01 20.05 -3.59
N LYS A 190 14.77 19.61 -3.38
CA LYS A 190 14.43 18.28 -2.85
C LYS A 190 14.11 17.35 -3.99
N VAL A 191 14.71 16.17 -4.00
CA VAL A 191 14.45 15.14 -5.00
C VAL A 191 13.77 13.96 -4.33
N ILE A 192 12.56 13.64 -4.78
CA ILE A 192 11.72 12.55 -4.27
C ILE A 192 11.72 11.41 -5.28
N ILE A 193 11.81 10.17 -4.81
CA ILE A 193 11.70 8.98 -5.66
C ILE A 193 10.35 8.29 -5.45
N LYS A 194 9.57 8.06 -6.51
CA LYS A 194 8.42 7.18 -6.47
C LYS A 194 8.88 5.72 -6.64
N TYR A 195 8.33 4.86 -5.81
CA TYR A 195 8.43 3.41 -5.94
C TYR A 195 7.06 2.85 -6.37
N PRO A 196 6.99 2.00 -7.40
CA PRO A 196 5.71 1.50 -7.95
C PRO A 196 5.06 0.40 -7.10
N ASN A 197 3.87 -0.04 -7.51
CA ASN A 197 3.10 -1.09 -6.82
C ASN A 197 3.73 -2.50 -6.86
N TRP A 198 4.68 -2.79 -7.76
CA TRP A 198 5.32 -4.11 -7.94
C TRP A 198 6.53 -4.34 -7.01
N TYR A 199 6.36 -4.06 -5.72
CA TYR A 199 7.44 -3.99 -4.72
C TYR A 199 8.33 -5.24 -4.54
N ASP A 200 7.87 -6.43 -4.96
CA ASP A 200 8.67 -7.65 -4.87
C ASP A 200 9.70 -7.80 -5.99
N HIS A 201 9.57 -7.04 -7.09
CA HIS A 201 10.43 -7.19 -8.29
C HIS A 201 11.48 -6.09 -8.42
N PHE A 202 11.49 -5.13 -7.50
CA PHE A 202 12.32 -3.92 -7.49
C PHE A 202 13.80 -4.14 -7.78
N GLN A 203 14.43 -5.05 -7.05
CA GLN A 203 15.86 -5.35 -7.15
C GLN A 203 16.26 -5.85 -8.55
N GLY A 204 15.35 -6.54 -9.24
CA GLY A 204 15.58 -7.02 -10.61
C GLY A 204 15.68 -5.89 -11.64
N LEU A 205 15.12 -4.72 -11.34
CA LEU A 205 15.09 -3.54 -12.21
C LEU A 205 15.95 -2.37 -11.71
N GLY A 206 16.59 -2.53 -10.54
CA GLY A 206 17.53 -1.58 -9.98
C GLY A 206 16.95 -0.64 -8.92
N PHE A 207 15.71 -0.84 -8.50
CA PHE A 207 15.19 -0.18 -7.30
C PHE A 207 15.83 -0.79 -6.06
N ASN A 208 16.75 -0.05 -5.45
CA ASN A 208 17.42 -0.46 -4.24
C ASN A 208 16.67 0.07 -3.00
N LEU A 209 15.93 -0.79 -2.30
CA LEU A 209 15.19 -0.41 -1.08
C LEU A 209 16.08 -0.26 0.16
N GLU A 210 17.28 -0.80 0.17
CA GLU A 210 18.22 -0.67 1.28
C GLU A 210 18.84 0.74 1.30
N ASP A 211 19.33 1.19 0.13
CA ASP A 211 19.99 2.48 -0.01
C ASP A 211 19.05 3.58 -0.47
N GLY A 212 18.25 3.33 -1.51
CA GLY A 212 17.49 4.32 -2.26
C GLY A 212 16.63 5.23 -1.37
N PRO A 213 15.80 4.68 -0.45
CA PRO A 213 15.01 5.50 0.44
C PRO A 213 15.83 6.48 1.28
N ARG A 214 17.13 6.25 1.50
CA ARG A 214 18.05 7.12 2.26
C ARG A 214 18.87 8.06 1.36
N LEU A 215 18.99 7.75 0.06
CA LEU A 215 19.68 8.60 -0.92
C LEU A 215 18.86 9.85 -1.25
N PHE A 216 17.56 9.67 -1.43
CA PHE A 216 16.64 10.72 -1.83
C PHE A 216 16.12 11.52 -0.62
N ASP A 217 15.61 12.72 -0.87
CA ASP A 217 15.11 13.60 0.19
C ASP A 217 13.75 13.12 0.75
N GLY A 218 13.06 12.24 0.02
CA GLY A 218 11.87 11.51 0.45
C GLY A 218 11.49 10.42 -0.56
N ILE A 219 10.46 9.65 -0.22
CA ILE A 219 9.89 8.60 -1.08
C ILE A 219 8.42 8.87 -1.37
N TRP A 220 7.92 8.30 -2.46
CA TRP A 220 6.49 8.26 -2.80
C TRP A 220 6.07 6.83 -3.12
N THR A 221 4.80 6.51 -2.87
CA THR A 221 4.31 5.14 -2.97
C THR A 221 3.28 5.02 -4.10
N GLY A 222 3.52 4.14 -5.07
CA GLY A 222 2.51 3.68 -6.01
C GLY A 222 1.52 2.77 -5.32
N THR A 223 0.27 3.23 -5.13
CA THR A 223 -0.79 2.48 -4.44
C THR A 223 -1.79 1.88 -5.41
N GLU A 224 -1.46 1.87 -6.70
CA GLU A 224 -2.38 1.50 -7.74
C GLU A 224 -2.67 0.00 -7.68
N THR A 225 -3.95 -0.37 -7.65
CA THR A 225 -4.41 -1.75 -7.78
C THR A 225 -4.96 -1.97 -9.18
N ARG A 226 -5.17 -3.23 -9.56
CA ARG A 226 -5.70 -3.61 -10.86
C ARG A 226 -6.86 -4.58 -10.65
N ASP A 227 -7.45 -5.01 -11.76
CA ASP A 227 -8.22 -6.24 -11.74
C ASP A 227 -7.30 -7.38 -11.24
N PRO A 228 -7.62 -8.06 -10.13
CA PRO A 228 -6.82 -9.16 -9.60
C PRO A 228 -6.63 -10.31 -10.62
N ALA A 229 -7.52 -10.43 -11.61
CA ALA A 229 -7.42 -11.41 -12.69
C ALA A 229 -6.48 -10.99 -13.83
N SER A 230 -5.97 -9.74 -13.82
CA SER A 230 -5.00 -9.24 -14.80
C SER A 230 -3.59 -9.77 -14.53
N ALA A 231 -2.67 -9.52 -15.47
CA ALA A 231 -1.28 -10.01 -15.42
C ALA A 231 -0.44 -9.49 -14.24
N GLN A 232 -0.91 -8.50 -13.49
CA GLN A 232 -0.19 -8.00 -12.31
C GLN A 232 -0.61 -8.69 -11.00
N HIS A 233 -1.76 -9.36 -10.97
CA HIS A 233 -2.27 -10.10 -9.80
C HIS A 233 -2.39 -9.26 -8.51
N LEU A 234 -2.55 -7.94 -8.62
CA LEU A 234 -2.58 -7.04 -7.47
C LEU A 234 -3.95 -7.05 -6.78
N GLN A 235 -3.94 -7.34 -5.48
CA GLN A 235 -5.14 -7.38 -4.65
C GLN A 235 -5.46 -6.00 -4.06
N ASN A 236 -6.73 -5.74 -3.79
CA ASN A 236 -7.25 -4.45 -3.27
C ASN A 236 -6.48 -3.93 -2.05
N TYR A 237 -6.18 -4.84 -1.10
CA TYR A 237 -5.45 -4.56 0.14
C TYR A 237 -4.08 -3.91 -0.09
N LEU A 238 -3.49 -4.07 -1.28
CA LEU A 238 -2.20 -3.47 -1.64
C LEU A 238 -2.20 -1.96 -1.41
N SER A 239 -3.27 -1.25 -1.79
CA SER A 239 -3.36 0.22 -1.67
C SER A 239 -3.05 0.71 -0.24
N TYR A 240 -3.45 -0.08 0.75
CA TYR A 240 -3.16 0.17 2.15
C TYR A 240 -1.77 -0.34 2.55
N ASN A 241 -1.49 -1.62 2.28
CA ASN A 241 -0.32 -2.32 2.79
C ASN A 241 1.00 -1.71 2.29
N ILE A 242 1.07 -1.30 1.03
CA ILE A 242 2.31 -0.77 0.45
C ILE A 242 2.70 0.58 1.06
N ILE A 243 1.72 1.42 1.44
CA ILE A 243 1.97 2.66 2.19
C ILE A 243 2.62 2.35 3.52
N ARG A 244 2.10 1.34 4.23
CA ARG A 244 2.63 0.90 5.52
C ARG A 244 4.05 0.38 5.38
N TYR A 245 4.29 -0.49 4.40
CA TYR A 245 5.61 -1.03 4.13
C TYR A 245 6.63 0.09 3.89
N PHE A 246 6.31 1.08 3.05
CA PHE A 246 7.25 2.16 2.73
C PHE A 246 7.41 3.17 3.87
N GLU A 247 6.37 3.41 4.68
CA GLU A 247 6.55 4.14 5.95
C GLU A 247 7.51 3.40 6.87
N ASN A 248 7.46 2.06 6.93
CA ASN A 248 8.37 1.24 7.73
C ASN A 248 9.79 1.16 7.15
N LEU A 249 10.00 1.41 5.85
CA LEU A 249 11.33 1.51 5.24
C LEU A 249 12.12 2.73 5.74
N ARG A 250 11.42 3.86 5.89
CA ARG A 250 11.97 5.13 6.38
C ARG A 250 10.88 5.99 7.02
N PRO A 251 10.60 5.78 8.33
CA PRO A 251 9.54 6.51 9.03
C PRO A 251 9.69 8.02 8.92
N GLY A 252 8.62 8.73 8.59
CA GLY A 252 8.60 10.18 8.43
C GLY A 252 8.97 10.70 7.04
N TYR A 253 9.39 9.84 6.11
CA TYR A 253 9.89 10.26 4.79
C TYR A 253 9.05 9.76 3.61
N ASN A 254 7.96 9.03 3.85
CA ASN A 254 6.97 8.71 2.83
C ASN A 254 6.02 9.90 2.60
N GLY A 255 6.14 10.54 1.43
CA GLY A 255 5.41 11.76 1.08
C GLY A 255 3.92 11.52 0.82
N GLY A 256 3.53 10.33 0.38
CA GLY A 256 2.15 10.04 0.03
C GLY A 256 1.96 8.81 -0.85
N GLY A 257 0.70 8.59 -1.21
CA GLY A 257 0.29 7.57 -2.18
C GLY A 257 -0.01 8.17 -3.55
N TRP A 258 0.06 7.35 -4.58
CA TRP A 258 -0.16 7.70 -5.97
C TRP A 258 -1.17 6.74 -6.56
N VAL A 259 -2.31 7.29 -6.97
CA VAL A 259 -3.45 6.53 -7.47
C VAL A 259 -3.75 6.93 -8.91
N ASP A 260 -4.02 5.94 -9.76
CA ASP A 260 -4.48 6.13 -11.12
C ASP A 260 -5.87 5.55 -11.36
N ALA A 261 -6.43 5.82 -12.54
CA ALA A 261 -7.72 5.28 -12.97
C ALA A 261 -7.68 3.78 -13.35
N GLY A 262 -6.59 3.05 -13.08
CA GLY A 262 -6.54 1.61 -13.36
C GLY A 262 -7.59 0.84 -12.55
N GLY A 263 -8.26 -0.11 -13.21
CA GLY A 263 -9.33 -0.90 -12.60
C GLY A 263 -10.74 -0.36 -12.82
N ILE A 264 -10.92 0.89 -13.29
CA ILE A 264 -12.26 1.47 -13.49
C ILE A 264 -13.12 0.72 -14.50
N GLN A 265 -12.52 -0.12 -15.36
CA GLN A 265 -13.26 -0.99 -16.27
C GLN A 265 -14.13 -2.02 -15.55
N MET A 266 -13.83 -2.33 -14.28
CA MET A 266 -14.69 -3.16 -13.43
C MET A 266 -15.87 -2.33 -12.93
N SER A 267 -15.59 -1.12 -12.43
CA SER A 267 -16.57 -0.12 -11.96
C SER A 267 -15.83 1.10 -11.34
N MET A 268 -16.53 2.23 -11.17
CA MET A 268 -15.92 3.47 -10.65
C MET A 268 -15.50 3.37 -9.17
N ASP A 269 -16.15 2.54 -8.36
CA ASP A 269 -15.80 2.35 -6.96
C ASP A 269 -14.36 1.83 -6.78
N ARG A 270 -13.79 1.12 -7.78
CA ARG A 270 -12.38 0.71 -7.75
C ARG A 270 -11.44 1.90 -7.58
N TYR A 271 -11.76 3.04 -8.18
CA TYR A 271 -10.99 4.27 -8.02
C TYR A 271 -11.21 4.90 -6.65
N ALA A 272 -12.46 4.92 -6.16
CA ALA A 272 -12.77 5.40 -4.82
C ALA A 272 -12.09 4.56 -3.72
N GLU A 273 -12.11 3.24 -3.86
CA GLU A 273 -11.48 2.30 -2.93
C GLU A 273 -9.98 2.52 -2.82
N GLN A 274 -9.27 2.66 -3.96
CA GLN A 274 -7.83 2.94 -3.97
C GLN A 274 -7.49 4.23 -3.21
N LEU A 275 -8.26 5.29 -3.43
CA LEU A 275 -8.11 6.56 -2.72
C LEU A 275 -8.40 6.42 -1.22
N HIS A 276 -9.46 5.71 -0.86
CA HIS A 276 -9.85 5.44 0.52
C HIS A 276 -8.76 4.67 1.27
N LEU A 277 -8.35 3.52 0.73
CA LEU A 277 -7.34 2.65 1.32
C LEU A 277 -5.99 3.35 1.49
N THR A 278 -5.61 4.16 0.49
CA THR A 278 -4.39 4.99 0.54
C THR A 278 -4.47 6.00 1.70
N ALA A 279 -5.61 6.69 1.86
CA ALA A 279 -5.79 7.69 2.90
C ALA A 279 -5.82 7.08 4.31
N ILE A 280 -6.57 5.99 4.53
CA ILE A 280 -6.68 5.35 5.85
C ILE A 280 -5.36 4.68 6.29
N ALA A 281 -4.45 4.37 5.35
CA ALA A 281 -3.08 3.96 5.66
C ALA A 281 -2.20 5.08 6.24
N LYS A 282 -2.77 6.28 6.42
CA LYS A 282 -2.15 7.53 6.89
C LYS A 282 -1.13 8.11 5.91
N ALA A 283 -1.41 8.03 4.61
CA ALA A 283 -0.67 8.78 3.61
C ALA A 283 -0.75 10.29 3.90
N ARG A 284 0.39 11.00 3.81
CA ARG A 284 0.46 12.45 4.06
C ARG A 284 -0.09 13.30 2.90
N ASP A 285 -0.13 12.69 1.72
CA ASP A 285 -0.67 13.24 0.50
C ASP A 285 -1.26 12.09 -0.33
N VAL A 286 -2.36 12.35 -1.02
CA VAL A 286 -2.95 11.44 -2.01
C VAL A 286 -2.85 12.10 -3.38
N MET A 287 -1.93 11.60 -4.20
CA MET A 287 -1.69 12.08 -5.55
C MET A 287 -2.57 11.38 -6.57
N LEU A 288 -3.23 12.19 -7.40
CA LEU A 288 -4.07 11.76 -8.50
C LEU A 288 -3.26 11.81 -9.79
N PHE A 289 -2.88 10.64 -10.28
CA PHE A 289 -2.31 10.47 -11.62
C PHE A 289 -3.44 10.04 -12.56
N ALA A 290 -3.90 10.87 -13.48
CA ALA A 290 -3.28 12.11 -13.91
C ALA A 290 -4.29 13.19 -14.32
N TYR A 291 -3.80 14.42 -14.48
CA TYR A 291 -4.56 15.58 -14.93
C TYR A 291 -5.46 15.28 -16.13
N ASN A 292 -4.98 14.54 -17.13
CA ASN A 292 -5.78 14.13 -18.28
C ASN A 292 -6.88 13.13 -17.90
N GLN A 293 -6.66 12.22 -16.96
CA GLN A 293 -7.71 11.31 -16.51
C GLN A 293 -8.82 12.06 -15.76
N LEU A 294 -8.45 13.02 -14.89
CA LEU A 294 -9.42 13.90 -14.21
C LEU A 294 -10.20 14.79 -15.17
N LEU A 295 -9.64 15.09 -16.34
CA LEU A 295 -10.25 15.90 -17.40
C LEU A 295 -11.12 15.08 -18.36
N ASP A 296 -10.66 13.89 -18.74
CA ASP A 296 -11.16 13.19 -19.92
C ASP A 296 -11.96 11.93 -19.60
N VAL A 297 -11.83 11.33 -18.40
CA VAL A 297 -12.63 10.15 -18.02
C VAL A 297 -14.05 10.60 -17.65
N PRO A 298 -15.06 10.29 -18.47
CA PRO A 298 -16.40 10.81 -18.29
C PRO A 298 -17.17 10.00 -17.25
N LEU A 299 -18.10 10.64 -16.56
CA LEU A 299 -19.10 9.93 -15.75
C LEU A 299 -20.22 9.42 -16.67
N ASN A 300 -20.33 8.10 -16.82
CA ASN A 300 -21.39 7.46 -17.58
C ASN A 300 -21.83 6.14 -16.93
N ASP A 301 -22.91 5.54 -17.43
CA ASP A 301 -23.54 4.39 -16.77
C ASP A 301 -22.72 3.09 -16.85
N SER A 302 -21.71 2.99 -17.72
CA SER A 302 -20.86 1.78 -17.81
C SER A 302 -19.96 1.60 -16.59
N PHE A 303 -19.76 2.64 -15.78
CA PHE A 303 -18.96 2.57 -14.56
C PHE A 303 -19.81 2.32 -13.30
N ARG A 304 -21.14 2.23 -13.43
CA ARG A 304 -22.04 1.91 -12.34
C ARG A 304 -22.03 0.41 -12.08
N ALA A 305 -21.57 -0.02 -10.91
CA ALA A 305 -21.59 -1.44 -10.54
C ALA A 305 -23.02 -1.98 -10.35
N SER A 306 -23.19 -3.29 -10.50
CA SER A 306 -24.50 -3.96 -10.40
C SER A 306 -25.09 -3.96 -8.98
N TRP A 307 -24.24 -3.93 -7.95
CA TRP A 307 -24.62 -3.93 -6.54
C TRP A 307 -24.97 -2.54 -5.97
N GLN A 308 -24.81 -1.47 -6.76
CA GLN A 308 -25.14 -0.08 -6.40
C GLN A 308 -26.64 0.13 -6.19
N GLY A 309 -27.02 1.07 -5.32
CA GLY A 309 -28.40 1.29 -4.88
C GLY A 309 -28.78 0.55 -3.59
N THR A 310 -27.78 0.20 -2.77
CA THR A 310 -27.95 -0.51 -1.48
C THR A 310 -27.39 0.28 -0.29
N ASP A 311 -27.29 1.61 -0.44
CA ASP A 311 -26.73 2.56 0.53
C ASP A 311 -25.28 2.21 0.94
N THR A 312 -24.44 1.95 -0.07
CA THR A 312 -23.01 1.61 0.10
C THR A 312 -22.15 2.82 0.46
N SER A 313 -20.94 2.59 0.97
CA SER A 313 -19.98 3.67 1.33
C SER A 313 -19.70 4.62 0.15
N TRP A 314 -19.74 4.11 -1.09
CA TRP A 314 -19.60 4.88 -2.32
C TRP A 314 -20.80 4.67 -3.25
N ASP A 315 -21.75 5.60 -3.25
CA ASP A 315 -22.88 5.58 -4.17
C ASP A 315 -22.58 6.36 -5.45
N TYR A 316 -22.52 5.66 -6.59
CA TYR A 316 -22.15 6.25 -7.87
C TYR A 316 -23.17 7.28 -8.38
N ASP A 317 -24.46 7.02 -8.15
CA ASP A 317 -25.54 7.89 -8.62
C ASP A 317 -25.59 9.19 -7.82
N GLU A 318 -25.41 9.11 -6.50
CA GLU A 318 -25.26 10.28 -5.63
C GLU A 318 -24.00 11.08 -5.97
N MET A 319 -22.88 10.39 -6.22
CA MET A 319 -21.60 11.05 -6.48
C MET A 319 -21.61 11.87 -7.76
N ARG A 320 -22.34 11.43 -8.79
CA ARG A 320 -22.47 12.14 -10.07
C ARG A 320 -23.61 13.14 -10.13
N ALA A 321 -24.43 13.24 -9.08
CA ALA A 321 -25.54 14.18 -9.04
C ALA A 321 -25.07 15.65 -9.02
N PRO A 322 -25.85 16.60 -9.58
CA PRO A 322 -25.54 18.02 -9.48
C PRO A 322 -25.41 18.48 -8.03
N PHE A 323 -24.39 19.28 -7.74
CA PHE A 323 -24.12 19.78 -6.39
C PHE A 323 -23.89 21.30 -6.39
N LYS A 324 -23.94 21.90 -5.19
CA LYS A 324 -23.69 23.34 -5.00
C LYS A 324 -22.23 23.58 -4.62
N LYS A 325 -21.55 24.45 -5.36
CA LYS A 325 -20.24 25.03 -4.99
C LYS A 325 -20.41 26.55 -4.89
N GLY A 326 -20.53 27.06 -3.66
CA GLY A 326 -20.98 28.43 -3.41
C GLY A 326 -22.36 28.67 -4.01
N ASN A 327 -22.51 29.74 -4.80
CA ASN A 327 -23.78 30.10 -5.45
C ASN A 327 -24.04 29.37 -6.78
N LYS A 328 -23.10 28.54 -7.26
CA LYS A 328 -23.22 27.84 -8.54
C LYS A 328 -23.70 26.41 -8.34
N THR A 329 -24.60 25.95 -9.21
CA THR A 329 -24.86 24.51 -9.39
C THR A 329 -23.85 23.99 -10.40
N ILE A 330 -23.09 22.96 -10.02
CA ILE A 330 -22.17 22.25 -10.89
C ILE A 330 -22.77 20.88 -11.18
N THR A 331 -22.89 20.53 -12.44
CA THR A 331 -23.18 19.15 -12.87
C THR A 331 -21.84 18.46 -13.10
N PRO A 332 -21.50 17.43 -12.31
CA PRO A 332 -20.27 16.66 -12.53
C PRO A 332 -20.22 16.05 -13.92
N THR A 333 -19.04 16.09 -14.56
CA THR A 333 -18.86 15.50 -15.89
C THR A 333 -17.74 14.46 -15.94
N THR A 334 -16.82 14.48 -14.97
CA THR A 334 -15.61 13.65 -14.99
C THR A 334 -15.33 12.99 -13.64
N MET A 335 -14.43 12.02 -13.64
CA MET A 335 -13.99 11.31 -12.43
C MET A 335 -13.39 12.20 -11.34
N ALA A 336 -13.06 13.46 -11.62
CA ALA A 336 -12.60 14.43 -10.62
C ALA A 336 -13.57 14.57 -9.45
N ARG A 337 -14.88 14.44 -9.72
CA ARG A 337 -15.91 14.47 -8.67
C ARG A 337 -15.84 13.26 -7.73
N ILE A 338 -15.54 12.08 -8.27
CA ILE A 338 -15.40 10.85 -7.50
C ILE A 338 -14.23 10.97 -6.52
N ALA A 339 -13.11 11.52 -6.99
CA ALA A 339 -11.96 11.80 -6.14
C ALA A 339 -12.34 12.76 -4.99
N ASP A 340 -13.01 13.88 -5.29
CA ASP A 340 -13.38 14.89 -4.27
C ASP A 340 -14.26 14.30 -3.16
N ILE A 341 -15.34 13.59 -3.52
CA ILE A 341 -16.24 13.03 -2.51
C ILE A 341 -15.51 11.99 -1.66
N THR A 342 -14.77 11.10 -2.30
CA THR A 342 -14.05 10.03 -1.62
C THR A 342 -13.01 10.58 -0.65
N LEU A 343 -12.20 11.54 -1.10
CA LEU A 343 -11.12 12.10 -0.29
C LEU A 343 -11.66 12.96 0.85
N ARG A 344 -12.80 13.65 0.68
CA ARG A 344 -13.46 14.33 1.81
C ARG A 344 -14.00 13.38 2.86
N LYS A 345 -14.64 12.27 2.43
CA LYS A 345 -15.10 11.22 3.36
C LYS A 345 -13.90 10.63 4.10
N ALA A 346 -12.83 10.30 3.37
CA ALA A 346 -11.61 9.76 3.94
C ALA A 346 -10.91 10.74 4.90
N ASP A 347 -10.81 12.04 4.57
CA ASP A 347 -10.21 13.06 5.43
C ASP A 347 -10.93 13.14 6.79
N ASN A 348 -12.27 13.18 6.77
CA ASN A 348 -13.07 13.19 7.99
C ASN A 348 -12.85 11.93 8.84
N LEU A 349 -12.72 10.78 8.19
CA LEU A 349 -12.49 9.51 8.89
C LEU A 349 -11.07 9.45 9.47
N VAL A 350 -10.04 9.78 8.67
CA VAL A 350 -8.61 9.77 9.06
C VAL A 350 -8.35 10.63 10.30
N GLY A 351 -9.09 11.73 10.47
CA GLY A 351 -9.03 12.58 11.66
C GLY A 351 -9.47 11.92 12.96
N LYS A 352 -10.18 10.79 12.89
CA LYS A 352 -10.64 10.00 14.04
C LYS A 352 -9.74 8.78 14.29
N LEU A 353 -8.87 8.42 13.35
CA LEU A 353 -8.01 7.24 13.41
C LEU A 353 -6.64 7.55 14.01
N GLY A 354 -6.06 6.56 14.68
CA GLY A 354 -4.69 6.59 15.20
C GLY A 354 -3.66 6.22 14.13
N ASN A 355 -2.54 5.65 14.57
CA ASN A 355 -1.58 5.02 13.68
C ASN A 355 -1.97 3.56 13.44
N PRO A 356 -1.90 3.08 12.18
CA PRO A 356 -2.05 1.68 11.83
C PRO A 356 -1.22 0.73 12.69
N ILE A 357 -1.85 -0.37 13.10
CA ILE A 357 -1.20 -1.51 13.75
C ILE A 357 -1.61 -2.81 13.03
N GLY A 358 -0.75 -3.81 13.05
CA GLY A 358 -1.00 -5.09 12.39
C GLY A 358 0.00 -6.17 12.76
N ILE A 359 -0.19 -7.33 12.14
CA ILE A 359 0.66 -8.50 12.24
C ILE A 359 1.97 -8.17 11.52
N LYS A 360 3.07 -8.11 12.29
CA LYS A 360 4.38 -7.81 11.72
C LYS A 360 4.83 -8.97 10.83
N SER A 361 5.05 -8.67 9.55
CA SER A 361 5.65 -9.58 8.57
C SER A 361 7.05 -9.10 8.24
N TYR A 362 8.05 -9.97 8.42
CA TYR A 362 9.43 -9.63 8.08
C TYR A 362 9.73 -9.94 6.62
N LYS A 363 10.21 -8.92 5.88
CA LYS A 363 10.65 -9.02 4.49
C LYS A 363 12.08 -8.46 4.38
N PRO A 364 13.13 -9.29 4.34
CA PRO A 364 14.48 -8.81 4.11
C PRO A 364 14.59 -8.02 2.79
N PHE A 365 15.54 -7.08 2.73
CA PHE A 365 15.81 -6.33 1.50
C PHE A 365 16.14 -7.28 0.35
N HIS A 366 15.59 -6.96 -0.84
CA HIS A 366 15.83 -7.67 -2.10
C HIS A 366 15.47 -9.17 -2.09
N ALA A 367 14.81 -9.65 -1.04
CA ALA A 367 14.32 -11.03 -0.96
C ALA A 367 13.18 -11.30 -1.96
N LEU A 368 13.17 -12.52 -2.47
CA LEU A 368 12.20 -13.08 -3.42
C LEU A 368 11.46 -14.26 -2.77
N GLY A 369 10.31 -14.61 -3.33
CA GLY A 369 9.49 -15.74 -2.87
C GLY A 369 8.14 -15.26 -2.37
N GLU A 370 7.10 -16.08 -2.58
CA GLU A 370 5.71 -15.76 -2.20
C GLU A 370 5.30 -14.29 -2.48
N ASP A 371 5.60 -13.81 -3.70
CA ASP A 371 5.36 -12.42 -4.10
C ASP A 371 3.92 -11.99 -3.81
N PHE A 372 3.77 -10.82 -3.20
CA PHE A 372 2.53 -10.16 -2.82
C PHE A 372 1.63 -10.93 -1.82
N LEU A 373 2.10 -12.02 -1.22
CA LEU A 373 1.29 -12.87 -0.34
C LEU A 373 0.60 -12.09 0.78
N GLN A 374 1.26 -11.10 1.38
CA GLN A 374 0.68 -10.28 2.45
C GLN A 374 -0.59 -9.53 1.99
N ASN A 375 -0.71 -9.20 0.70
CA ASN A 375 -1.92 -8.59 0.18
C ASN A 375 -3.09 -9.60 0.12
N TYR A 376 -2.82 -10.87 -0.21
CA TYR A 376 -3.82 -11.94 -0.12
C TYR A 376 -4.23 -12.22 1.33
N LEU A 377 -3.26 -12.20 2.26
CA LEU A 377 -3.53 -12.34 3.69
C LEU A 377 -4.40 -11.19 4.22
N GLY A 378 -4.12 -9.96 3.79
CA GLY A 378 -4.96 -8.79 4.06
C GLY A 378 -6.41 -8.97 3.63
N MET A 379 -6.62 -9.47 2.40
CA MET A 379 -7.95 -9.75 1.85
C MET A 379 -8.70 -10.87 2.57
N ILE A 380 -8.03 -11.75 3.30
CA ILE A 380 -8.68 -12.69 4.22
C ILE A 380 -8.77 -12.14 5.64
N GLY A 381 -8.66 -10.84 5.88
CA GLY A 381 -8.95 -10.22 7.18
C GLY A 381 -7.83 -10.33 8.20
N LEU A 382 -6.58 -10.54 7.76
CA LEU A 382 -5.38 -10.42 8.58
C LEU A 382 -4.80 -9.01 8.41
N PRO A 383 -4.81 -8.14 9.43
CA PRO A 383 -4.22 -6.80 9.31
C PRO A 383 -2.70 -6.94 9.15
N MET A 384 -2.15 -6.76 7.95
CA MET A 384 -0.73 -6.96 7.67
C MET A 384 0.06 -5.67 7.88
N ASP A 385 1.26 -5.79 8.45
CA ASP A 385 2.20 -4.69 8.61
C ASP A 385 3.63 -5.17 8.28
N MET A 386 4.13 -4.80 7.10
CA MET A 386 5.39 -5.33 6.57
C MET A 386 6.60 -4.51 7.03
N TYR A 387 7.68 -5.19 7.42
CA TYR A 387 8.91 -4.56 7.89
C TYR A 387 10.16 -5.08 7.16
N PRO A 388 11.10 -4.21 6.78
CA PRO A 388 12.40 -4.62 6.25
C PRO A 388 13.38 -5.12 7.32
N ALA A 389 13.04 -4.91 8.60
CA ALA A 389 13.84 -5.32 9.75
C ALA A 389 13.04 -6.28 10.63
N PHE A 390 13.72 -7.27 11.21
CA PHE A 390 13.08 -8.26 12.07
C PHE A 390 12.60 -7.61 13.38
N ALA A 391 11.32 -7.79 13.72
CA ALA A 391 10.73 -7.22 14.92
C ALA A 391 10.88 -8.17 16.13
N ASN A 392 11.52 -7.70 17.20
CA ASN A 392 11.85 -8.52 18.37
C ASN A 392 10.89 -8.36 19.55
N ASP A 393 9.76 -7.68 19.39
CA ASP A 393 8.85 -7.24 20.46
C ASP A 393 7.42 -7.80 20.35
N GLN A 394 7.16 -8.66 19.36
CA GLN A 394 5.81 -9.18 19.08
C GLN A 394 5.59 -10.56 19.71
N LYS A 395 4.38 -10.84 20.20
CA LYS A 395 3.99 -12.20 20.60
C LYS A 395 4.01 -13.15 19.42
N ILE A 396 3.75 -12.68 18.20
CA ILE A 396 3.86 -13.48 16.98
C ILE A 396 4.42 -12.68 15.80
N ILE A 397 5.27 -13.31 14.98
CA ILE A 397 5.78 -12.74 13.72
C ILE A 397 5.49 -13.66 12.55
N LEU A 398 5.12 -13.09 11.40
CA LEU A 398 4.99 -13.81 10.13
C LEU A 398 6.31 -13.77 9.35
N LEU A 399 6.76 -14.96 8.93
CA LEU A 399 7.90 -15.17 8.05
C LEU A 399 7.44 -15.93 6.79
N THR A 400 7.40 -15.24 5.66
CA THR A 400 7.12 -15.84 4.35
C THR A 400 8.39 -16.45 3.75
N GLU A 401 8.30 -17.05 2.57
CA GLU A 401 9.46 -17.57 1.81
C GLU A 401 10.58 -16.54 1.70
N GLN A 402 10.24 -15.25 1.61
CA GLN A 402 11.17 -14.13 1.54
C GLN A 402 12.17 -14.09 2.71
N ALA A 403 11.79 -14.57 3.88
CA ALA A 403 12.67 -14.61 5.04
C ALA A 403 13.89 -15.53 4.83
N ALA A 404 13.87 -16.44 3.84
CA ALA A 404 15.01 -17.26 3.46
C ALA A 404 16.20 -16.43 2.93
N GLY A 405 15.94 -15.20 2.46
CA GLY A 405 16.99 -14.27 2.02
C GLY A 405 17.89 -13.76 3.15
N ASP A 406 17.50 -13.96 4.41
CA ASP A 406 18.29 -13.59 5.58
C ASP A 406 19.14 -14.78 6.06
N PRO A 407 20.49 -14.70 6.01
CA PRO A 407 21.35 -15.80 6.41
C PRO A 407 21.16 -16.20 7.88
N ASP A 408 20.78 -15.24 8.73
CA ASP A 408 20.65 -15.38 10.19
C ASP A 408 19.21 -15.68 10.62
N ILE A 409 18.30 -15.97 9.68
CA ILE A 409 16.88 -16.15 9.98
C ILE A 409 16.60 -17.21 11.04
N MET A 410 17.39 -18.30 11.08
CA MET A 410 17.17 -19.37 12.04
C MET A 410 17.50 -18.94 13.47
N GLU A 411 18.54 -18.13 13.67
CA GLU A 411 18.87 -17.56 14.97
C GLU A 411 17.76 -16.64 15.47
N LYS A 412 17.17 -15.85 14.57
CA LYS A 412 16.01 -15.00 14.88
C LYS A 412 14.77 -15.81 15.27
N ILE A 413 14.48 -16.89 14.52
CA ILE A 413 13.38 -17.82 14.84
C ILE A 413 13.59 -18.44 16.22
N LYS A 414 14.77 -19.02 16.51
CA LYS A 414 15.06 -19.63 17.81
C LYS A 414 15.00 -18.61 18.94
N GLY A 415 15.55 -17.42 18.73
CA GLY A 415 15.52 -16.34 19.71
C GLY A 415 14.09 -15.96 20.10
N GLN A 416 13.20 -15.84 19.11
CA GLN A 416 11.78 -15.56 19.36
C GLN A 416 11.09 -16.68 20.12
N LEU A 417 11.22 -17.93 19.66
CA LEU A 417 10.62 -19.10 20.31
C LEU A 417 11.11 -19.30 21.76
N THR A 418 12.41 -19.15 22.00
CA THR A 418 13.04 -19.26 23.33
C THR A 418 12.59 -18.16 24.28
N SER A 419 12.16 -17.01 23.74
CA SER A 419 11.58 -15.92 24.55
C SER A 419 10.09 -16.12 24.88
N GLY A 420 9.53 -17.30 24.61
CA GLY A 420 8.12 -17.62 24.88
C GLY A 420 7.14 -16.97 23.89
N ARG A 421 7.62 -16.63 22.69
CA ARG A 421 6.84 -15.94 21.66
C ARG A 421 6.79 -16.79 20.40
N ASP A 422 5.72 -16.65 19.64
CA ASP A 422 5.40 -17.52 18.53
C ASP A 422 6.00 -17.02 17.21
N VAL A 423 6.21 -17.95 16.30
CA VAL A 423 6.62 -17.67 14.92
C VAL A 423 5.65 -18.41 14.01
N ILE A 424 5.13 -17.73 12.99
CA ILE A 424 4.41 -18.40 11.90
C ILE A 424 5.24 -18.32 10.62
N ILE A 425 5.55 -19.49 10.06
CA ILE A 425 6.21 -19.63 8.77
C ILE A 425 5.19 -20.07 7.72
N THR A 426 5.45 -19.79 6.45
CA THR A 426 4.68 -20.35 5.35
C THR A 426 5.23 -21.70 4.90
N SER A 427 4.43 -22.47 4.16
CA SER A 427 4.92 -23.66 3.46
C SER A 427 6.04 -23.33 2.46
N GLY A 428 6.04 -22.12 1.86
CA GLY A 428 7.13 -21.64 1.02
C GLY A 428 8.45 -21.53 1.77
N LEU A 429 8.46 -20.88 2.95
CA LEU A 429 9.67 -20.81 3.77
C LEU A 429 10.13 -22.20 4.26
N LEU A 430 9.19 -23.05 4.68
CA LEU A 430 9.49 -24.42 5.07
C LEU A 430 10.18 -25.20 3.94
N LYS A 431 9.73 -25.02 2.70
CA LYS A 431 10.32 -25.65 1.51
C LYS A 431 11.70 -25.04 1.17
N ALA A 432 11.90 -23.75 1.39
CA ALA A 432 13.13 -23.05 1.05
C ALA A 432 14.30 -23.39 2.00
N ILE A 433 14.03 -23.59 3.30
CA ILE A 433 15.05 -23.86 4.32
C ILE A 433 14.73 -25.06 5.24
N PRO A 434 14.38 -26.24 4.68
CA PRO A 434 13.82 -27.37 5.43
C PRO A 434 14.77 -27.88 6.52
N GLU A 435 16.07 -27.92 6.25
CA GLU A 435 17.07 -28.41 7.21
C GLU A 435 17.28 -27.42 8.36
N LYS A 436 17.11 -26.11 8.13
CA LYS A 436 17.13 -25.11 9.22
C LYS A 436 15.89 -25.27 10.11
N ILE A 437 14.70 -25.41 9.52
CA ILE A 437 13.45 -25.59 10.29
C ILE A 437 13.47 -26.89 11.11
N ALA A 438 14.14 -27.95 10.60
CA ALA A 438 14.31 -29.21 11.31
C ALA A 438 15.02 -29.08 12.67
N GLU A 439 15.77 -28.00 12.91
CA GLU A 439 16.40 -27.71 14.20
C GLU A 439 15.38 -27.36 15.30
N VAL A 440 14.15 -27.02 14.92
CA VAL A 440 13.02 -26.72 15.81
C VAL A 440 11.98 -27.85 15.82
N CYS A 441 11.58 -28.34 14.64
CA CYS A 441 10.66 -29.46 14.50
C CYS A 441 10.89 -30.13 13.14
N GLU A 442 10.85 -31.47 13.09
CA GLU A 442 11.05 -32.25 11.86
C GLU A 442 9.86 -32.15 10.88
N LEU A 443 9.66 -30.95 10.35
CA LEU A 443 8.68 -30.63 9.33
C LEU A 443 9.35 -30.67 7.95
N ARG A 444 8.61 -31.10 6.94
CA ARG A 444 9.07 -31.07 5.54
C ARG A 444 7.94 -30.62 4.62
N CYS A 445 8.28 -29.83 3.61
CA CYS A 445 7.40 -29.51 2.49
C CYS A 445 8.15 -29.84 1.19
N SER A 446 7.57 -30.68 0.36
CA SER A 446 8.15 -31.04 -0.96
C SER A 446 7.23 -30.61 -2.10
N ASP A 447 7.53 -31.03 -3.32
CA ASP A 447 6.67 -30.80 -4.48
C ASP A 447 5.41 -31.69 -4.52
N LEU A 448 5.23 -32.58 -3.53
CA LEU A 448 4.00 -33.35 -3.41
C LEU A 448 2.83 -32.40 -3.14
N LYS A 449 1.74 -32.61 -3.88
CA LYS A 449 0.52 -31.80 -3.81
C LYS A 449 -0.66 -32.62 -3.36
N ALA A 450 -1.63 -31.98 -2.71
CA ALA A 450 -2.91 -32.55 -2.38
C ALA A 450 -4.02 -31.66 -2.92
N LEU A 451 -5.04 -32.28 -3.50
CA LEU A 451 -6.27 -31.60 -3.86
C LEU A 451 -7.24 -31.74 -2.69
N VAL A 452 -7.69 -30.62 -2.13
CA VAL A 452 -8.53 -30.59 -0.92
C VAL A 452 -9.79 -29.76 -1.15
N SER A 453 -10.89 -30.13 -0.51
CA SER A 453 -12.13 -29.34 -0.50
C SER A 453 -12.97 -29.50 0.76
N ASP A 454 -12.53 -30.33 1.69
CA ASP A 454 -13.20 -30.59 2.97
C ASP A 454 -12.24 -30.32 4.12
N PHE A 455 -12.57 -29.34 4.96
CA PHE A 455 -11.81 -28.92 6.13
C PHE A 455 -12.41 -29.53 7.42
N GLY A 456 -13.18 -30.62 7.27
CA GLY A 456 -13.78 -31.37 8.36
C GLY A 456 -14.77 -30.51 9.15
N ARG A 457 -14.54 -30.39 10.46
CA ARG A 457 -15.38 -29.57 11.34
C ARG A 457 -15.39 -28.08 10.97
N TYR A 458 -14.43 -27.62 10.17
CA TYR A 458 -14.35 -26.23 9.72
C TYR A 458 -15.13 -25.95 8.43
N GLY A 459 -15.76 -26.95 7.83
CA GLY A 459 -16.61 -26.81 6.66
C GLY A 459 -15.95 -27.23 5.35
N LYS A 460 -16.54 -26.85 4.22
CA LYS A 460 -16.10 -27.24 2.87
C LYS A 460 -15.96 -26.02 1.98
N SER A 461 -14.95 -26.03 1.12
CA SER A 461 -14.82 -25.03 0.06
C SER A 461 -15.78 -25.38 -1.09
N SER A 462 -16.18 -24.38 -1.85
CA SER A 462 -16.99 -24.56 -3.07
C SER A 462 -16.17 -25.10 -4.25
N ARG A 463 -14.85 -24.97 -4.18
CA ARG A 463 -13.88 -25.38 -5.20
C ARG A 463 -12.85 -26.33 -4.61
N ASP A 464 -12.31 -27.20 -5.45
CA ASP A 464 -11.10 -27.94 -5.08
C ASP A 464 -9.89 -27.02 -5.08
N ILE A 465 -9.04 -27.15 -4.07
CA ILE A 465 -7.87 -26.31 -3.83
C ILE A 465 -6.62 -27.18 -3.87
N LEU A 466 -5.62 -26.77 -4.66
CA LEU A 466 -4.33 -27.46 -4.72
C LEU A 466 -3.38 -26.87 -3.68
N ILE A 467 -2.93 -27.69 -2.73
CA ILE A 467 -2.00 -27.30 -1.68
C ILE A 467 -0.72 -28.15 -1.72
N PRO A 468 0.43 -27.61 -1.30
CA PRO A 468 1.60 -28.43 -1.00
C PRO A 468 1.36 -29.31 0.24
N GLN A 469 1.97 -30.49 0.25
CA GLN A 469 1.90 -31.40 1.39
C GLN A 469 2.96 -31.05 2.44
N VAL A 470 2.54 -30.48 3.56
CA VAL A 470 3.36 -30.37 4.77
C VAL A 470 3.32 -31.70 5.51
N ARG A 471 4.50 -32.31 5.68
CA ARG A 471 4.72 -33.58 6.37
C ARG A 471 5.36 -33.34 7.72
N TYR A 472 4.99 -34.14 8.70
CA TYR A 472 5.42 -34.02 10.08
C TYR A 472 5.53 -35.39 10.74
N GLN A 473 6.26 -35.48 11.85
CA GLN A 473 6.34 -36.68 12.68
C GLN A 473 5.15 -36.75 13.65
N THR A 474 4.45 -37.88 13.67
CA THR A 474 3.31 -38.09 14.58
C THR A 474 3.74 -37.94 16.05
N ASN A 475 2.93 -37.24 16.84
CA ASN A 475 3.13 -36.93 18.27
C ASN A 475 4.24 -35.89 18.59
N ASP A 476 4.98 -35.38 17.61
CA ASP A 476 5.90 -34.26 17.80
C ASP A 476 5.21 -32.91 17.60
N SER A 477 4.30 -32.84 16.62
CA SER A 477 3.58 -31.64 16.23
C SER A 477 2.15 -31.95 15.77
N TRP A 478 1.29 -30.94 15.68
CA TRP A 478 -0.17 -31.13 15.60
C TRP A 478 -0.85 -30.21 14.59
N GLU A 479 -1.77 -30.77 13.82
CA GLU A 479 -2.64 -30.00 12.93
C GLU A 479 -3.65 -29.18 13.76
N VAL A 480 -3.72 -27.87 13.50
CA VAL A 480 -4.74 -26.97 14.06
C VAL A 480 -5.96 -26.92 13.14
N VAL A 481 -5.70 -26.82 11.84
CA VAL A 481 -6.67 -26.92 10.76
C VAL A 481 -6.15 -27.94 9.76
N SER A 482 -7.02 -28.89 9.40
CA SER A 482 -6.75 -29.99 8.47
C SER A 482 -7.68 -29.86 7.27
N ALA A 483 -7.25 -30.33 6.10
CA ALA A 483 -8.09 -30.47 4.93
C ALA A 483 -7.83 -31.77 4.17
N GLY A 484 -8.83 -32.25 3.44
CA GLY A 484 -8.79 -33.49 2.65
C GLY A 484 -9.83 -33.47 1.52
N ARG A 485 -9.99 -34.59 0.82
CA ARG A 485 -10.97 -34.73 -0.27
C ARG A 485 -11.59 -36.14 -0.32
N PRO A 486 -12.67 -36.38 0.44
CA PRO A 486 -13.09 -35.61 1.61
C PRO A 486 -12.12 -35.81 2.79
N LEU A 487 -12.19 -34.97 3.82
CA LEU A 487 -11.52 -35.22 5.09
C LEU A 487 -12.43 -36.06 5.99
N THR A 488 -13.71 -35.70 6.06
CA THR A 488 -14.70 -36.41 6.86
C THR A 488 -15.04 -37.74 6.19
N GLY A 489 -14.68 -38.86 6.82
CA GLY A 489 -14.83 -40.21 6.25
C GLY A 489 -13.87 -40.51 5.10
N GLY A 490 -12.85 -39.67 4.89
CA GLY A 490 -11.80 -39.86 3.90
C GLY A 490 -10.62 -40.68 4.41
N VAL A 491 -9.60 -40.81 3.56
CA VAL A 491 -8.41 -41.67 3.81
C VAL A 491 -7.19 -40.85 4.27
N SER A 492 -7.11 -39.57 3.91
CA SER A 492 -5.94 -38.73 4.21
C SER A 492 -6.35 -37.28 4.46
N GLY A 493 -5.64 -36.65 5.39
CA GLY A 493 -5.71 -35.22 5.68
C GLY A 493 -4.33 -34.60 5.56
N PHE A 494 -4.32 -33.31 5.27
CA PHE A 494 -3.12 -32.49 5.17
C PHE A 494 -3.32 -31.20 5.95
N PRO A 495 -2.31 -30.71 6.68
CA PRO A 495 -2.48 -29.51 7.50
C PRO A 495 -2.58 -28.26 6.63
N ILE A 496 -3.52 -27.39 7.01
CA ILE A 496 -3.65 -26.02 6.53
C ILE A 496 -2.95 -25.07 7.49
N LEU A 497 -3.13 -25.30 8.80
CA LEU A 497 -2.40 -24.62 9.86
C LEU A 497 -1.86 -25.70 10.80
N HIS A 498 -0.54 -25.77 10.92
CA HIS A 498 0.16 -26.75 11.75
C HIS A 498 0.86 -26.03 12.90
N LYS A 499 1.07 -26.71 14.04
CA LYS A 499 1.87 -26.16 15.15
C LYS A 499 2.82 -27.17 15.75
N ALA A 500 4.00 -26.70 16.13
CA ALA A 500 5.00 -27.44 16.88
C ALA A 500 5.43 -26.61 18.09
N LYS A 501 5.54 -27.24 19.27
CA LYS A 501 6.03 -26.54 20.46
C LYS A 501 7.56 -26.61 20.47
N TYR A 502 8.22 -25.48 20.76
CA TYR A 502 9.67 -25.44 20.95
C TYR A 502 9.98 -24.50 22.10
N THR A 503 10.57 -25.03 23.17
CA THR A 503 10.73 -24.31 24.44
C THR A 503 9.39 -23.76 24.94
N ASP A 504 9.27 -22.46 25.14
CA ASP A 504 8.06 -21.79 25.64
C ASP A 504 7.17 -21.21 24.52
N GLY A 505 7.64 -21.17 23.27
CA GLY A 505 6.89 -20.70 22.11
C GLY A 505 6.39 -21.81 21.18
N TYR A 506 5.59 -21.41 20.20
CA TYR A 506 5.11 -22.28 19.12
C TYR A 506 5.61 -21.81 17.76
N LEU A 507 6.13 -22.77 16.98
CA LEU A 507 6.32 -22.64 15.54
C LEU A 507 5.05 -23.09 14.84
N TYR A 508 4.42 -22.19 14.09
CA TYR A 508 3.29 -22.49 13.22
C TYR A 508 3.73 -22.59 11.76
N VAL A 509 3.07 -23.46 11.00
CA VAL A 509 3.18 -23.49 9.53
C VAL A 509 1.82 -23.20 8.93
N LEU A 510 1.71 -22.11 8.16
CA LEU A 510 0.56 -21.81 7.31
C LEU A 510 0.82 -22.36 5.91
N THR A 511 0.02 -23.32 5.50
CA THR A 511 0.07 -23.88 4.15
C THR A 511 -0.51 -22.87 3.18
N ILE A 512 0.31 -22.39 2.24
CA ILE A 512 -0.10 -21.48 1.17
C ILE A 512 -0.46 -22.33 -0.05
N PRO A 513 -1.67 -22.17 -0.63
CA PRO A 513 -2.05 -22.89 -1.84
C PRO A 513 -1.16 -22.48 -3.02
N ASP A 514 -1.03 -23.37 -4.01
CA ASP A 514 -0.21 -23.11 -5.22
C ASP A 514 -0.72 -21.88 -6.00
N ASP A 515 -2.03 -21.66 -5.97
CA ASP A 515 -2.66 -20.39 -6.34
C ASP A 515 -3.10 -19.67 -5.06
N MET A 516 -2.40 -18.59 -4.70
CA MET A 516 -2.69 -17.79 -3.51
C MET A 516 -4.14 -17.26 -3.48
N GLY A 517 -4.76 -17.06 -4.63
CA GLY A 517 -6.17 -16.65 -4.74
C GLY A 517 -7.13 -17.66 -4.10
N ASN A 518 -6.73 -18.93 -4.00
CA ASN A 518 -7.55 -19.97 -3.37
C ASN A 518 -7.65 -19.81 -1.84
N LEU A 519 -6.87 -18.92 -1.22
CA LEU A 519 -7.13 -18.48 0.15
C LEU A 519 -8.55 -17.89 0.31
N TYR A 520 -9.12 -17.34 -0.77
CA TYR A 520 -10.46 -16.78 -0.75
C TYR A 520 -11.57 -17.84 -0.79
N ASP A 521 -11.23 -19.07 -1.15
CA ASP A 521 -12.16 -20.20 -1.20
C ASP A 521 -12.21 -20.97 0.13
N TYR A 522 -11.41 -20.57 1.13
CA TYR A 522 -11.37 -21.25 2.42
C TYR A 522 -12.69 -21.02 3.19
N PRO A 523 -13.23 -22.07 3.85
CA PRO A 523 -14.41 -21.92 4.70
C PRO A 523 -14.18 -20.90 5.81
N ALA A 524 -15.20 -20.08 6.11
CA ALA A 524 -15.13 -19.06 7.16
C ALA A 524 -14.64 -19.59 8.53
N PRO A 525 -15.03 -20.78 9.01
CA PRO A 525 -14.50 -21.32 10.27
C PRO A 525 -12.99 -21.66 10.21
N ALA A 526 -12.47 -22.09 9.05
CA ALA A 526 -11.04 -22.33 8.88
C ALA A 526 -10.25 -21.01 8.91
N LEU A 527 -10.75 -19.98 8.21
CA LEU A 527 -10.19 -18.63 8.25
C LEU A 527 -10.21 -18.03 9.65
N THR A 528 -11.28 -18.27 10.41
CA THR A 528 -11.41 -17.82 11.81
C THR A 528 -10.28 -18.37 12.69
N GLU A 529 -9.92 -19.65 12.54
CA GLU A 529 -8.81 -20.24 13.29
C GLU A 529 -7.45 -19.65 12.92
N ILE A 530 -7.22 -19.38 11.64
CA ILE A 530 -6.00 -18.72 11.16
C ILE A 530 -5.91 -17.32 11.75
N ARG A 531 -6.96 -16.50 11.59
CA ARG A 531 -7.02 -15.12 12.11
C ARG A 531 -6.81 -15.05 13.61
N ARG A 532 -7.50 -15.91 14.36
CA ARG A 532 -7.36 -15.98 15.82
C ARG A 532 -5.94 -16.36 16.26
N THR A 533 -5.28 -17.26 15.52
CA THR A 533 -3.90 -17.67 15.83
C THR A 533 -2.89 -16.58 15.50
N MET A 534 -3.08 -15.85 14.40
CA MET A 534 -2.13 -14.84 13.93
C MET A 534 -2.31 -13.48 14.63
N SER A 535 -3.46 -13.21 15.24
CA SER A 535 -3.80 -11.90 15.82
C SER A 535 -3.52 -11.79 17.33
N GLN A 536 -2.54 -12.52 17.88
CA GLN A 536 -2.29 -12.56 19.34
C GLN A 536 -1.85 -11.21 19.94
N ASP A 537 -1.26 -10.35 19.11
CA ASP A 537 -0.84 -8.99 19.47
C ASP A 537 -1.95 -7.96 19.27
N LEU A 538 -3.09 -8.36 18.71
CA LEU A 538 -4.14 -7.44 18.27
C LEU A 538 -5.37 -7.54 19.15
N ASP A 539 -6.12 -6.43 19.20
CA ASP A 539 -7.32 -6.30 20.03
C ASP A 539 -8.50 -7.07 19.47
N PHE A 540 -8.54 -7.24 18.15
CA PHE A 540 -9.62 -7.92 17.44
C PHE A 540 -9.10 -8.87 16.38
N TYR A 541 -9.87 -9.94 16.16
CA TYR A 541 -9.82 -10.75 14.95
C TYR A 541 -11.23 -10.87 14.35
N LEU A 542 -11.28 -11.21 13.05
CA LEU A 542 -12.52 -11.31 12.28
C LEU A 542 -13.04 -12.76 12.19
N GLU A 543 -14.33 -12.97 12.48
CA GLU A 543 -15.07 -14.19 12.13
C GLU A 543 -15.99 -13.90 10.94
N GLY A 544 -15.84 -14.62 9.83
CA GLY A 544 -16.56 -14.36 8.60
C GLY A 544 -15.86 -14.93 7.37
N PRO A 545 -16.42 -14.76 6.17
CA PRO A 545 -15.82 -15.25 4.92
C PRO A 545 -14.53 -14.47 4.56
N ALA A 546 -13.90 -14.86 3.46
CA ALA A 546 -12.81 -14.10 2.84
C ALA A 546 -13.33 -12.81 2.16
N LYS A 547 -12.39 -12.03 1.59
CA LYS A 547 -12.66 -10.74 0.94
C LYS A 547 -13.34 -9.74 1.89
N VAL A 548 -12.97 -9.82 3.17
CA VAL A 548 -13.31 -8.83 4.18
C VAL A 548 -12.02 -8.51 4.92
N SER A 549 -11.59 -7.26 4.85
CA SER A 549 -10.34 -6.81 5.47
C SER A 549 -10.62 -6.12 6.80
N LEU A 550 -9.70 -6.29 7.76
CA LEU A 550 -9.69 -5.61 9.04
C LEU A 550 -8.48 -4.68 9.10
N PHE A 551 -8.70 -3.44 9.51
CA PHE A 551 -7.67 -2.42 9.73
C PHE A 551 -7.77 -1.93 11.17
N LEU A 552 -6.66 -1.96 11.91
CA LEU A 552 -6.61 -1.59 13.32
C LEU A 552 -5.70 -0.39 13.54
N TYR A 553 -6.00 0.40 14.56
CA TYR A 553 -5.24 1.60 14.92
C TYR A 553 -4.94 1.64 16.43
N ASP A 554 -3.84 2.26 16.79
CA ASP A 554 -3.32 2.37 18.17
C ASP A 554 -4.15 3.24 19.12
N ASN A 555 -5.15 3.97 18.62
CA ASN A 555 -6.03 4.84 19.41
C ASN A 555 -7.39 4.21 19.74
N HIS A 556 -7.45 2.88 19.75
CA HIS A 556 -8.68 2.11 19.91
C HIS A 556 -9.74 2.39 18.85
N THR A 557 -9.31 2.49 17.59
CA THR A 557 -10.21 2.52 16.43
C THR A 557 -9.91 1.39 15.47
N LEU A 558 -10.90 1.02 14.67
CA LEU A 558 -10.80 0.00 13.63
C LEU A 558 -11.69 0.34 12.44
N ILE A 559 -11.34 -0.21 11.28
CA ILE A 559 -12.17 -0.24 10.08
C ILE A 559 -12.30 -1.68 9.63
N VAL A 560 -13.50 -2.05 9.19
CA VAL A 560 -13.75 -3.31 8.52
C VAL A 560 -14.42 -3.06 7.18
N GLU A 561 -13.97 -3.73 6.13
CA GLU A 561 -14.35 -3.44 4.75
C GLU A 561 -14.66 -4.72 4.00
N ASN A 562 -15.82 -4.74 3.33
CA ASN A 562 -16.29 -5.84 2.51
C ASN A 562 -15.96 -5.58 1.04
N PHE A 563 -15.20 -6.48 0.42
CA PHE A 563 -14.80 -6.42 -1.00
C PHE A 563 -15.63 -7.38 -1.88
N ASN A 564 -16.68 -7.99 -1.32
CA ASN A 564 -17.61 -8.83 -2.06
C ASN A 564 -18.71 -7.99 -2.71
N ASP A 565 -19.27 -8.52 -3.80
CA ASP A 565 -20.45 -7.96 -4.48
C ASP A 565 -21.76 -8.16 -3.68
N ASP A 566 -21.72 -9.00 -2.65
CA ASP A 566 -22.85 -9.34 -1.79
C ASP A 566 -22.68 -8.76 -0.37
N PRO A 567 -23.78 -8.46 0.34
CA PRO A 567 -23.73 -8.13 1.77
C PRO A 567 -23.16 -9.30 2.58
N ILE A 568 -22.31 -9.00 3.57
CA ILE A 568 -21.66 -10.00 4.42
C ILE A 568 -21.91 -9.72 5.89
N ASP A 569 -22.35 -10.74 6.61
CA ASP A 569 -22.41 -10.73 8.08
C ASP A 569 -21.10 -11.28 8.66
N ILE A 570 -20.54 -10.55 9.61
CA ILE A 570 -19.32 -10.91 10.31
C ILE A 570 -19.49 -10.77 11.83
N LYS A 571 -18.50 -11.28 12.57
CA LYS A 571 -18.28 -10.90 13.96
C LYS A 571 -16.86 -10.40 14.17
N LEU A 572 -16.72 -9.27 14.84
CA LEU A 572 -15.44 -8.84 15.41
C LEU A 572 -15.32 -9.45 16.80
N ALA A 573 -14.25 -10.20 17.06
CA ALA A 573 -14.06 -10.93 18.30
C ALA A 573 -12.81 -10.44 19.03
N CYS A 574 -12.93 -10.27 20.35
CA CYS A 574 -11.83 -9.88 21.23
C CYS A 574 -11.83 -10.72 22.51
N GLU A 575 -10.84 -10.49 23.36
CA GLU A 575 -10.75 -11.11 24.68
C GLU A 575 -12.04 -10.88 25.51
N PRO A 576 -12.43 -11.88 26.34
CA PRO A 576 -13.67 -11.81 27.09
C PRO A 576 -13.67 -10.60 28.03
N GLU A 577 -14.77 -9.85 27.99
CA GLU A 577 -15.02 -8.65 28.80
C GLU A 577 -14.04 -7.48 28.61
N ARG A 578 -13.06 -7.61 27.69
CA ARG A 578 -12.05 -6.57 27.43
C ARG A 578 -12.65 -5.28 26.89
N PHE A 579 -13.54 -5.40 25.90
CA PHE A 579 -14.30 -4.30 25.32
C PHE A 579 -15.78 -4.66 25.34
N LYS A 580 -16.65 -3.69 25.61
CA LYS A 580 -18.10 -3.88 25.76
C LYS A 580 -18.89 -3.25 24.62
N ARG A 581 -18.34 -2.24 23.96
CA ARG A 581 -19.07 -1.46 22.96
C ARG A 581 -18.17 -1.08 21.77
N LEU A 582 -18.73 -1.20 20.57
CA LEU A 582 -18.22 -0.51 19.38
C LEU A 582 -19.12 0.68 19.11
N ALA A 583 -18.56 1.88 18.91
CA ALA A 583 -19.28 3.06 18.48
C ALA A 583 -18.86 3.44 17.06
N ASN A 584 -19.81 3.54 16.14
CA ASN A 584 -19.59 3.88 14.75
C ASN A 584 -19.07 5.33 14.65
N LEU A 585 -17.94 5.50 13.96
CA LEU A 585 -17.26 6.79 13.84
C LEU A 585 -17.99 7.76 12.91
N GLU A 586 -18.89 7.31 12.05
CA GLU A 586 -19.61 8.12 11.08
C GLU A 586 -20.97 8.59 11.58
N ASP A 587 -21.77 7.70 12.20
CA ASP A 587 -23.15 8.01 12.63
C ASP A 587 -23.37 7.96 14.16
N GLY A 588 -22.37 7.53 14.94
CA GLY A 588 -22.45 7.44 16.40
C GLY A 588 -23.30 6.29 16.94
N THR A 589 -23.88 5.43 16.07
CA THR A 589 -24.58 4.23 16.49
C THR A 589 -23.64 3.28 17.23
N SER A 590 -24.18 2.41 18.08
CA SER A 590 -23.34 1.51 18.89
C SER A 590 -23.78 0.06 18.84
N ILE A 591 -22.80 -0.84 18.84
CA ILE A 591 -22.97 -2.29 18.87
C ILE A 591 -22.49 -2.80 20.22
N GLN A 592 -23.35 -3.55 20.91
CA GLN A 592 -23.03 -4.15 22.20
C GLN A 592 -22.36 -5.51 22.01
N GLY A 593 -21.29 -5.74 22.76
CA GLY A 593 -20.57 -7.00 22.76
C GLY A 593 -21.37 -8.10 23.45
N LYS A 594 -21.34 -9.30 22.88
CA LYS A 594 -21.95 -10.50 23.46
C LYS A 594 -20.88 -11.49 23.86
N GLN A 595 -20.99 -12.03 25.07
CA GLN A 595 -20.14 -13.13 25.49
C GLN A 595 -20.56 -14.40 24.77
N GLU A 596 -19.66 -14.98 23.98
CA GLU A 596 -19.90 -16.23 23.26
C GLU A 596 -18.82 -17.25 23.60
N ASP A 597 -19.25 -18.48 23.85
CA ASP A 597 -18.35 -19.60 24.04
C ASP A 597 -17.88 -20.14 22.68
N TYR A 598 -16.62 -20.53 22.59
CA TYR A 598 -16.04 -21.18 21.43
C TYR A 598 -15.05 -22.27 21.85
N TRP A 599 -14.64 -23.12 20.92
CA TRP A 599 -13.78 -24.26 21.22
C TRP A 599 -12.42 -24.11 20.57
N VAL A 600 -11.37 -24.35 21.35
CA VAL A 600 -9.97 -24.42 20.88
C VAL A 600 -9.47 -25.83 21.17
N GLY A 601 -9.45 -26.68 20.16
CA GLY A 601 -9.27 -28.12 20.38
C GLY A 601 -10.39 -28.67 21.26
N TRP A 602 -10.04 -29.12 22.46
CA TRP A 602 -10.97 -29.64 23.49
C TRP A 602 -11.28 -28.63 24.60
N ASN A 603 -10.66 -27.45 24.55
CA ASN A 603 -10.83 -26.43 25.59
C ASN A 603 -11.93 -25.46 25.20
N LYS A 604 -12.94 -25.36 26.06
CA LYS A 604 -13.97 -24.33 25.96
C LYS A 604 -13.37 -22.99 26.39
N LYS A 605 -13.45 -22.00 25.51
CA LYS A 605 -13.03 -20.61 25.76
C LYS A 605 -14.21 -19.67 25.57
N ARG A 606 -14.03 -18.41 25.96
CA ARG A 606 -15.02 -17.34 25.81
C ARG A 606 -14.38 -16.13 25.15
N ALA A 607 -15.15 -15.43 24.33
CA ALA A 607 -14.76 -14.17 23.69
C ALA A 607 -15.93 -13.19 23.75
N THR A 608 -15.63 -11.89 23.69
CA THR A 608 -16.64 -10.89 23.40
C THR A 608 -16.75 -10.73 21.90
N LYS A 609 -17.96 -10.81 21.35
CA LYS A 609 -18.20 -10.71 19.91
C LYS A 609 -19.20 -9.62 19.57
N PHE A 610 -18.92 -8.91 18.50
CA PHE A 610 -19.75 -7.82 17.96
C PHE A 610 -20.20 -8.20 16.56
N ALA A 611 -21.51 -8.38 16.38
CA ALA A 611 -22.08 -8.70 15.08
C ALA A 611 -22.17 -7.43 14.21
N VAL A 612 -21.67 -7.49 12.99
CA VAL A 612 -21.65 -6.39 12.03
C VAL A 612 -22.14 -6.91 10.67
N SER A 613 -23.04 -6.17 10.03
CA SER A 613 -23.53 -6.46 8.68
C SER A 613 -22.97 -5.42 7.72
N LEU A 614 -22.15 -5.87 6.77
CA LEU A 614 -21.48 -5.01 5.79
C LEU A 614 -22.21 -5.07 4.45
N LYS A 615 -22.41 -3.92 3.84
CA LYS A 615 -22.93 -3.82 2.47
C LYS A 615 -21.84 -4.23 1.45
N PRO A 616 -22.20 -4.54 0.19
CA PRO A 616 -21.23 -4.74 -0.87
C PRO A 616 -20.27 -3.56 -0.97
N HIS A 617 -18.97 -3.82 -1.20
CA HIS A 617 -17.95 -2.79 -1.45
C HIS A 617 -18.11 -1.58 -0.52
N SER A 618 -18.13 -1.85 0.78
CA SER A 618 -18.42 -0.85 1.81
C SER A 618 -17.60 -1.12 3.07
N TYR A 619 -17.23 -0.04 3.74
CA TYR A 619 -16.55 -0.06 5.02
C TYR A 619 -17.47 0.41 6.15
N MET A 620 -17.15 -0.04 7.36
CA MET A 620 -17.64 0.54 8.61
C MET A 620 -16.45 0.80 9.54
N ALA A 621 -16.47 1.94 10.22
CA ALA A 621 -15.41 2.35 11.13
C ALA A 621 -15.92 2.53 12.55
N PHE A 622 -15.15 2.07 13.54
CA PHE A 622 -15.56 2.06 14.93
C PHE A 622 -14.45 2.54 15.88
N SER A 623 -14.82 3.23 16.95
CA SER A 623 -14.03 3.25 18.18
C SER A 623 -14.51 2.14 19.11
N TYR A 624 -13.63 1.64 19.97
CA TYR A 624 -13.96 0.57 20.92
C TYR A 624 -13.55 0.90 22.36
N GLU A 625 -14.39 0.47 23.30
CA GLU A 625 -14.26 0.67 24.75
C GLU A 625 -14.83 -0.49 25.56
#